data_AF-A0A7S3QJG5-F1
#
_entry.id   AF-A0A7S3QJG5-F1
#
_cell.length_a   1.000
_cell.length_b   1.000
_cell.length_c   1.000
_cell.angle_alpha   90.00
_cell.angle_beta   90.00
_cell.angle_gamma   90.00
#
_symmetry.space_group_name_H-M   'P 1'
#
loop_
_entity.id
_entity.type
_entity.pdbx_description
1 polymer ?
#
loop_
_entity_poly.entity_id
_entity_poly.type
_entity_poly.pdbx_seq_one_letter_code
_entity_poly.pdbx_strand_id
1 'polypeptide(L)'
;MLNNAYRSIARSALATSRRSVSTTTTPTATATATVYKNAINADIHNNVRAKLLADPATYPLIFILGVAMAGCSGFGVWFLRTSTDVRVDPNKRLRLIRNWSRE
;
A
#
# COMPACT_ATOMS: atom_id res chain seq x y z
N MET A 1 35.11 36.44 33.13
CA MET A 1 33.82 36.02 32.52
C MET A 1 33.83 36.06 30.97
N LEU A 2 35.00 36.04 30.32
CA LEU A 2 35.13 36.16 28.85
C LEU A 2 35.06 34.84 28.07
N ASN A 3 35.16 33.67 28.71
CA ASN A 3 35.19 32.37 28.01
C ASN A 3 33.84 31.89 27.45
N ASN A 4 32.71 32.43 27.93
CA ASN A 4 31.38 32.00 27.48
C ASN A 4 30.94 32.71 26.19
N ALA A 5 31.46 33.91 25.92
CA ALA A 5 31.12 34.68 24.72
C ALA A 5 31.70 34.05 23.44
N TYR A 6 32.96 33.58 23.48
CA TYR A 6 33.59 32.93 22.34
C TYR A 6 32.91 31.61 21.94
N ARG A 7 32.36 30.87 22.91
CA ARG A 7 31.60 29.63 22.65
C ARG A 7 30.23 29.88 22.03
N SER A 8 29.59 31.04 22.27
CA SER A 8 28.30 31.35 21.64
C SER A 8 28.47 31.85 20.20
N ILE A 9 29.53 32.63 19.92
CA ILE A 9 29.83 33.14 18.58
C ILE A 9 30.26 32.01 17.62
N ALA A 10 31.02 31.01 18.11
CA ALA A 10 31.39 29.86 17.29
C ALA A 10 30.19 28.97 16.92
N ARG A 11 29.12 28.93 17.74
CA ARG A 11 27.89 28.18 17.43
C ARG A 11 26.95 28.94 16.50
N SER A 12 26.94 30.28 16.53
CA SER A 12 26.07 31.08 15.65
C SER A 12 26.59 31.17 14.21
N ALA A 13 27.91 31.12 14.00
CA ALA A 13 28.49 31.12 12.64
C ALA A 13 28.16 29.85 11.83
N LEU A 14 28.04 28.69 12.49
CA LEU A 14 27.63 27.44 11.84
C LEU A 14 26.14 27.42 11.46
N ALA A 15 25.29 28.09 12.27
CA ALA A 15 23.86 28.21 11.99
C ALA A 15 23.56 29.20 10.85
N THR A 16 24.35 30.26 10.72
CA THR A 16 24.25 31.22 9.60
C THR A 16 24.77 30.64 8.28
N SER A 17 25.85 29.84 8.30
CA SER A 17 26.36 29.20 7.07
C SER A 17 25.41 28.13 6.49
N ARG A 18 24.46 27.61 7.26
CA ARG A 18 23.40 26.70 6.75
C ARG A 18 22.17 27.43 6.23
N ARG A 19 22.09 28.76 6.38
CA ARG A 19 20.93 29.58 6.02
C ARG A 19 21.20 30.52 4.84
N SER A 20 22.08 30.11 3.93
CA SER A 20 22.37 30.86 2.69
C SER A 20 21.96 30.13 1.42
N VAL A 21 21.13 29.07 1.53
CA VAL A 21 20.50 28.41 0.38
C VAL A 21 18.99 28.62 0.44
N SER A 22 18.56 29.88 0.49
CA SER A 22 17.17 30.22 0.21
C SER A 22 17.07 31.71 -0.09
N THR A 23 17.20 32.05 -1.37
CA THR A 23 16.42 33.08 -2.07
C THR A 23 16.80 33.08 -3.55
N THR A 24 16.16 32.20 -4.31
CA THR A 24 15.78 32.54 -5.69
C THR A 24 14.28 32.32 -5.79
N THR A 25 13.59 33.40 -6.06
CA THR A 25 12.15 33.51 -6.28
C THR A 25 11.67 32.49 -7.32
N THR A 26 10.84 31.54 -6.90
CA THR A 26 9.88 30.87 -7.81
C THR A 26 8.54 30.75 -7.09
N PRO A 27 7.51 31.53 -7.47
CA PRO A 27 6.12 31.25 -7.12
C PRO A 27 5.59 30.00 -7.87
N THR A 28 6.35 28.90 -7.82
CA THR A 28 6.18 27.72 -8.68
C THR A 28 6.40 26.41 -7.91
N ALA A 29 6.15 26.39 -6.60
CA ALA A 29 6.15 25.15 -5.81
C ALA A 29 4.72 24.71 -5.49
N THR A 30 3.85 25.65 -5.11
CA THR A 30 2.45 25.35 -4.79
C THR A 30 1.60 25.09 -6.03
N ALA A 31 1.84 25.81 -7.13
CA ALA A 31 1.18 25.58 -8.43
C ALA A 31 1.63 24.25 -9.07
N THR A 32 2.90 23.88 -8.91
CA THR A 32 3.45 22.63 -9.47
C THR A 32 2.96 21.42 -8.68
N ALA A 33 2.78 21.55 -7.37
CA ALA A 33 2.20 20.48 -6.54
C ALA A 33 0.71 20.23 -6.85
N THR A 34 -0.09 21.26 -7.14
CA THR A 34 -1.48 21.09 -7.57
C THR A 34 -1.58 20.58 -9.01
N VAL A 35 -0.74 21.06 -9.93
CA VAL A 35 -0.65 20.53 -11.31
C VAL A 35 -0.21 19.06 -11.32
N TYR A 36 0.76 18.68 -10.50
CA TYR A 36 1.22 17.29 -10.40
C TYR A 36 0.16 16.38 -9.76
N LYS A 37 -0.54 16.84 -8.71
CA LYS A 37 -1.68 16.12 -8.14
C LYS A 37 -2.80 15.92 -9.16
N ASN A 38 -3.12 16.95 -9.94
CA ASN A 38 -4.16 16.86 -10.98
C ASN A 38 -3.73 15.95 -12.13
N ALA A 39 -2.46 15.96 -12.52
CA ALA A 39 -1.91 15.05 -13.54
C ALA A 39 -1.91 13.59 -13.05
N ILE A 40 -1.55 13.33 -11.80
CA ILE A 40 -1.64 11.99 -11.19
C ILE A 40 -3.09 11.52 -11.15
N ASN A 41 -4.02 12.37 -10.69
CA ASN A 41 -5.43 12.02 -10.63
C ASN A 41 -6.01 11.75 -12.03
N ALA A 42 -5.60 12.52 -13.05
CA ALA A 42 -5.98 12.27 -14.44
C ALA A 42 -5.36 10.98 -15.00
N ASP A 43 -4.14 10.62 -14.60
CA ASP A 43 -3.46 9.41 -15.05
C ASP A 43 -3.99 8.13 -14.37
N ILE A 44 -4.38 8.20 -13.10
CA ILE A 44 -4.97 7.07 -12.35
C ILE A 44 -6.19 6.50 -13.08
N HIS A 45 -7.05 7.37 -13.63
CA HIS A 45 -8.26 6.93 -14.32
C HIS A 45 -8.01 6.48 -15.77
N ASN A 46 -6.94 6.96 -16.40
CA ASN A 46 -6.64 6.67 -17.81
C ASN A 46 -5.67 5.50 -18.01
N ASN A 47 -4.75 5.23 -17.08
CA ASN A 47 -3.73 4.20 -17.27
C ASN A 47 -4.29 2.77 -17.35
N VAL A 48 -5.25 2.42 -16.49
CA VAL A 48 -5.71 1.03 -16.42
C VAL A 48 -6.54 0.67 -17.66
N ARG A 49 -7.51 1.50 -18.03
CA ARG A 49 -8.34 1.22 -19.22
C ARG A 49 -7.59 1.45 -20.53
N ALA A 50 -6.82 2.52 -20.65
CA ALA A 50 -6.21 2.88 -21.94
C ALA A 50 -4.86 2.20 -22.20
N LYS A 51 -4.10 1.78 -21.17
CA LYS A 51 -2.81 1.10 -21.37
C LYS A 51 -2.84 -0.39 -21.05
N LEU A 52 -3.46 -0.79 -19.94
CA LEU A 52 -3.50 -2.22 -19.58
C LEU A 52 -4.53 -2.99 -20.40
N LEU A 53 -5.75 -2.48 -20.54
CA LEU A 53 -6.81 -3.16 -21.29
C LEU A 53 -6.72 -3.00 -22.81
N ALA A 54 -5.91 -2.06 -23.31
CA ALA A 54 -5.69 -1.90 -24.74
C ALA A 54 -4.63 -2.89 -25.28
N ASP A 55 -3.75 -3.39 -24.42
CA ASP A 55 -2.71 -4.34 -24.81
C ASP A 55 -3.28 -5.78 -24.86
N PRO A 56 -3.27 -6.45 -26.03
CA PRO A 56 -3.74 -7.82 -26.17
C PRO A 56 -2.95 -8.84 -25.34
N ALA A 57 -1.69 -8.55 -24.97
CA ALA A 57 -0.88 -9.42 -24.12
C ALA A 57 -1.34 -9.45 -22.66
N THR A 58 -2.18 -8.51 -22.24
CA THR A 58 -2.69 -8.43 -20.86
C THR A 58 -3.82 -9.43 -20.59
N TYR A 59 -4.59 -9.85 -21.61
CA TYR A 59 -5.73 -10.76 -21.41
C TYR A 59 -5.35 -12.16 -20.92
N PRO A 60 -4.29 -12.82 -21.44
CA PRO A 60 -3.80 -14.08 -20.88
C PRO A 60 -3.40 -13.97 -19.41
N LEU A 61 -2.76 -12.85 -19.02
CA LEU A 61 -2.39 -12.60 -17.62
C LEU A 61 -3.62 -12.42 -16.73
N ILE A 62 -4.62 -11.66 -17.18
CA ILE A 62 -5.89 -11.50 -16.47
C ILE A 62 -6.58 -12.86 -16.31
N PHE A 63 -6.56 -13.70 -17.35
CA PHE A 63 -7.17 -15.02 -17.31
C PHE A 63 -6.51 -15.93 -16.27
N ILE A 64 -5.17 -16.04 -16.28
CA ILE A 64 -4.43 -16.88 -15.32
C ILE A 64 -4.65 -16.38 -13.89
N LEU A 65 -4.62 -15.06 -13.67
CA LEU A 65 -4.87 -14.46 -12.37
C LEU A 65 -6.30 -14.76 -11.90
N GLY A 66 -7.29 -14.60 -12.78
CA GLY A 66 -8.68 -14.91 -12.50
C GLY A 66 -8.89 -16.38 -12.11
N VAL A 67 -8.29 -17.30 -12.86
CA VAL A 67 -8.36 -18.75 -12.56
C VAL A 67 -7.67 -19.07 -11.24
N ALA A 68 -6.51 -18.49 -10.95
CA ALA A 68 -5.81 -18.69 -9.69
C ALA A 68 -6.64 -18.19 -8.50
N MET A 69 -7.21 -16.98 -8.60
CA MET A 69 -8.06 -16.42 -7.55
C MET A 69 -9.33 -17.26 -7.34
N ALA A 70 -10.01 -17.65 -8.43
CA ALA A 70 -11.20 -18.49 -8.35
C ALA A 70 -10.89 -19.88 -7.76
N GLY A 71 -9.75 -20.48 -8.12
CA GLY A 71 -9.29 -21.75 -7.58
C GLY A 71 -9.00 -21.68 -6.08
N CYS A 72 -8.24 -20.66 -5.64
CA CYS A 72 -7.93 -20.46 -4.23
C CYS A 72 -9.18 -20.18 -3.39
N SER A 73 -10.06 -19.28 -3.86
CA SER A 73 -11.31 -18.98 -3.15
C SER A 73 -12.27 -20.17 -3.17
N GLY A 74 -12.37 -20.88 -4.29
CA GLY A 74 -13.21 -22.08 -4.43
C GLY A 74 -12.77 -23.20 -3.50
N PHE A 75 -11.46 -23.50 -3.45
CA PHE A 75 -10.91 -24.48 -2.53
C PHE A 75 -11.07 -24.06 -1.07
N GLY A 76 -10.87 -22.78 -0.75
CA GLY A 76 -11.12 -22.23 0.59
C GLY A 76 -12.58 -22.42 1.03
N VAL A 77 -13.53 -22.09 0.18
CA VAL A 77 -14.97 -22.29 0.46
C VAL A 77 -15.31 -23.78 0.59
N TRP A 78 -14.75 -24.62 -0.28
CA TRP A 78 -14.93 -26.08 -0.20
C TRP A 78 -14.40 -26.62 1.13
N PHE A 79 -13.20 -26.22 1.54
CA PHE A 79 -12.62 -26.63 2.82
C PHE A 79 -13.48 -26.18 4.00
N LEU A 80 -13.94 -24.92 4.01
CA LEU A 80 -14.82 -24.39 5.07
C LEU A 80 -16.15 -25.14 5.18
N ARG A 81 -16.68 -25.66 4.06
CA ARG A 81 -17.94 -26.42 4.07
C ARG A 81 -17.76 -27.90 4.42
N THR A 82 -16.63 -28.48 4.02
CA THR A 82 -16.42 -29.94 4.08
C THR A 82 -15.69 -30.34 5.35
N SER A 83 -14.83 -29.47 5.89
CA SER A 83 -14.14 -29.71 7.16
C SER A 83 -15.14 -29.92 8.30
N THR A 84 -14.85 -30.90 9.15
CA THR A 84 -15.65 -31.21 10.36
C THR A 84 -15.39 -30.23 11.49
N ASP A 85 -14.25 -29.55 11.47
CA ASP A 85 -13.84 -28.61 12.52
C ASP A 85 -14.50 -27.24 12.33
N VAL A 86 -14.83 -26.88 11.08
CA VAL A 86 -15.41 -25.58 10.76
C VAL A 86 -16.94 -25.68 10.67
N ARG A 87 -17.62 -25.00 11.60
CA ARG A 87 -19.08 -25.07 11.76
C ARG A 87 -19.83 -23.93 11.05
N VAL A 88 -19.56 -23.75 9.76
CA VAL A 88 -20.32 -22.78 8.94
C VAL A 88 -21.77 -23.23 8.77
N ASP A 89 -21.98 -24.53 8.57
CA ASP A 89 -23.31 -25.16 8.45
C ASP A 89 -23.98 -25.30 9.84
N PRO A 90 -25.19 -24.73 10.04
CA PRO A 90 -25.91 -24.85 11.30
C PRO A 90 -26.18 -26.31 11.71
N ASN A 91 -26.30 -27.23 10.76
CA ASN A 91 -26.52 -28.65 11.05
C ASN A 91 -25.30 -29.34 11.67
N LYS A 92 -24.10 -28.76 11.51
CA LYS A 92 -22.83 -29.29 12.05
C LYS A 92 -22.45 -28.67 13.40
N ARG A 93 -23.15 -27.63 13.87
CA ARG A 93 -22.81 -26.89 15.09
C ARG A 93 -22.90 -27.70 16.39
N LEU A 94 -23.74 -28.74 16.41
CA LEU A 94 -23.99 -29.55 17.61
C LEU A 94 -23.28 -30.91 17.60
N ARG A 95 -22.56 -31.26 16.52
CA ARG A 95 -21.77 -32.50 16.47
C ARG A 95 -20.49 -32.37 17.27
N LEU A 96 -20.15 -33.41 18.05
CA LEU A 96 -18.92 -33.48 18.84
C LEU A 96 -17.70 -33.29 17.92
N ILE A 97 -16.86 -32.28 18.20
CA ILE A 97 -15.77 -31.84 17.30
C ILE A 97 -14.67 -32.89 17.21
N ARG A 98 -14.37 -33.57 18.33
CA ARG A 98 -13.24 -34.48 18.45
C ARG A 98 -13.39 -35.31 19.71
N ASN A 99 -13.52 -36.63 19.57
CA ASN A 99 -13.40 -37.59 20.66
C ASN A 99 -11.92 -37.97 20.80
N TRP A 100 -11.28 -37.53 21.88
CA TRP A 100 -9.89 -37.85 22.21
C TRP A 100 -9.73 -39.22 22.87
N SER A 101 -10.71 -40.12 22.70
CA SER A 101 -10.63 -41.45 23.29
C SER A 101 -9.45 -42.18 22.67
N ARG A 102 -8.44 -42.47 23.49
CA ARG A 102 -7.32 -43.34 23.12
C ARG A 102 -7.90 -44.74 22.94
N GLU A 103 -7.74 -45.29 21.75
CA GLU A 103 -7.75 -46.75 21.56
C GLU A 103 -6.48 -47.34 22.18
#